data_AF-A0A4Q7YJ99-F1
#
_entry.id   AF-A0A4Q7YJ99-F1
#
_cell.length_a   1.000
_cell.length_b   1.000
_cell.length_c   1.000
_cell.angle_alpha   90.00
_cell.angle_beta   90.00
_cell.angle_gamma   90.00
#
_symmetry.space_group_name_H-M   'P 1'
#
loop_
_entity.id
_entity.type
_entity.pdbx_description
1 polymer ?
#
loop_
_entity_poly.entity_id
_entity_poly.type
_entity_poly.pdbx_seq_one_letter_code
_entity_poly.pdbx_strand_id
1 'polypeptide(L)' 'MSTARMTKQQWIELFQATGLSDAMMHTWHREFERRYPDQHQSFLEWIGLPAEEILTVRQFSQAG' A
#
# COMPACT_ATOMS: atom_id res chain seq x y z
N MET A 1 -5.59 21.57 -13.82
CA MET A 1 -5.98 20.35 -13.07
C MET A 1 -4.77 19.91 -12.27
N SER A 2 -4.92 19.60 -10.99
CA SER A 2 -3.79 19.14 -10.18
C SER A 2 -3.33 17.77 -10.68
N THR A 3 -2.07 17.67 -11.07
CA THR A 3 -1.39 16.45 -11.50
C THR A 3 -0.61 15.79 -10.37
N ALA A 4 -0.76 16.31 -9.14
CA ALA A 4 -0.03 15.80 -7.98
C ALA A 4 -0.54 14.40 -7.62
N ARG A 5 0.27 13.39 -7.94
CA ARG A 5 0.06 12.00 -7.58
C ARG A 5 1.00 11.66 -6.42
N MET A 6 0.47 10.98 -5.40
CA MET A 6 1.26 10.43 -4.30
C MET A 6 2.23 9.39 -4.86
N THR A 7 3.48 9.39 -4.40
CA THR A 7 4.42 8.28 -4.68
C THR A 7 4.47 7.30 -3.51
N LYS A 8 4.92 6.07 -3.77
CA LYS A 8 5.26 5.09 -2.72
C LYS A 8 6.12 5.70 -1.60
N GLN A 9 7.13 6.48 -1.97
CA GLN A 9 8.05 7.09 -1.01
C GLN A 9 7.34 8.12 -0.12
N GLN A 10 6.54 9.02 -0.72
CA GLN A 10 5.76 10.00 0.04
C GLN A 10 4.71 9.33 0.93
N TRP A 11 4.09 8.24 0.47
CA TRP A 11 3.17 7.45 1.27
C TRP A 11 3.87 6.84 2.49
N ILE A 12 5.03 6.19 2.30
CA ILE A 12 5.82 5.60 3.39
C ILE A 12 6.26 6.68 4.38
N GLU A 13 6.75 7.83 3.88
CA GLU A 13 7.16 8.96 4.71
C GLU A 13 6.03 9.43 5.62
N LEU A 14 4.84 9.66 5.07
CA LEU A 14 3.67 10.07 5.85
C LEU A 14 3.24 8.98 6.85
N PHE A 15 3.24 7.72 6.42
CA PHE A 15 2.87 6.60 7.28
C PHE A 15 3.80 6.51 8.51
N GLN A 16 5.10 6.59 8.29
CA GLN A 16 6.10 6.60 9.36
C GLN A 16 6.00 7.86 10.25
N ALA A 17 5.79 9.04 9.64
CA ALA A 17 5.62 10.29 10.39
C ALA A 17 4.39 10.27 11.32
N THR A 18 3.37 9.47 11.01
CA THR A 18 2.20 9.25 11.90
C THR A 18 2.46 8.26 13.04
N GLY A 19 3.68 7.71 13.14
CA GLY A 19 4.06 6.77 14.19
C GLY A 19 3.67 5.32 13.93
N LEU A 20 3.28 4.98 12.69
CA LEU A 20 2.93 3.62 12.32
C LEU A 20 4.20 2.81 12.07
N SER A 21 4.38 1.75 12.86
CA SER A 21 5.50 0.81 12.71
C SER A 21 5.34 -0.08 11.47
N ASP A 22 6.41 -0.75 11.05
CA ASP A 22 6.38 -1.74 9.97
C ASP A 22 5.35 -2.85 10.25
N ALA A 23 5.21 -3.30 11.50
CA ALA A 23 4.20 -4.28 11.90
C ALA A 23 2.76 -3.76 11.68
N MET A 24 2.54 -2.47 11.91
CA MET A 24 1.25 -1.83 11.64
C MET A 24 1.01 -1.69 10.13
N MET A 25 2.05 -1.42 9.33
CA MET A 25 1.96 -1.42 7.87
C MET A 25 1.54 -2.80 7.34
N HIS A 26 2.12 -3.88 7.87
CA HIS A 26 1.70 -5.24 7.53
C HIS A 26 0.24 -5.50 7.90
N THR A 27 -0.18 -5.10 9.11
CA THR A 27 -1.58 -5.25 9.54
C THR A 27 -2.53 -4.45 8.65
N TRP A 28 -2.14 -3.24 8.27
CA TRP A 28 -2.91 -2.39 7.35
C TRP A 28 -3.10 -3.07 5.99
N HIS A 29 -2.02 -3.57 5.39
CA HIS A 29 -2.07 -4.28 4.12
C HIS A 29 -2.96 -5.53 4.17
N ARG A 30 -2.86 -6.33 5.25
CA ARG A 30 -3.73 -7.51 5.46
C ARG A 30 -5.20 -7.11 5.54
N GLU A 31 -5.54 -6.12 6.35
CA GLU A 31 -6.93 -5.68 6.49
C GLU A 31 -7.46 -5.03 5.21
N PHE A 32 -6.63 -4.31 4.46
CA PHE A 32 -7.02 -3.70 3.21
C PHE A 32 -7.27 -4.75 2.13
N GLU A 33 -6.34 -5.69 1.93
CA GLU A 33 -6.48 -6.80 0.97
C GLU A 33 -7.68 -7.68 1.30
N ARG A 34 -7.89 -8.01 2.59
CA ARG A 34 -8.99 -8.89 3.01
C ARG A 34 -10.37 -8.26 2.80
N ARG A 35 -10.50 -6.95 3.03
CA ARG A 35 -11.80 -6.24 2.98
C ARG A 35 -12.10 -5.66 1.61
N TYR A 36 -11.08 -5.19 0.90
CA TYR A 36 -11.21 -4.37 -0.30
C TYR A 36 -10.08 -4.68 -1.32
N PRO A 37 -9.97 -5.94 -1.81
CA PRO A 37 -8.83 -6.37 -2.62
C PRO A 37 -8.65 -5.57 -3.91
N ASP A 38 -9.76 -5.21 -4.58
CA ASP A 38 -9.71 -4.42 -5.82
C ASP A 38 -9.26 -2.98 -5.55
N GLN A 39 -9.69 -2.39 -4.43
CA GLN A 39 -9.26 -1.04 -4.04
C GLN A 39 -7.81 -1.02 -3.59
N HIS A 40 -7.35 -2.09 -2.94
CA HIS A 40 -5.95 -2.25 -2.58
C HIS A 40 -5.07 -2.32 -3.84
N GLN A 41 -5.46 -3.10 -4.86
CA GLN A 41 -4.80 -3.09 -6.18
C GLN A 41 -4.72 -1.67 -6.76
N SER A 42 -5.86 -0.99 -6.90
CA SER A 42 -5.90 0.36 -7.47
C SER A 42 -5.08 1.36 -6.67
N PHE A 43 -5.02 1.23 -5.34
CA PHE A 43 -4.19 2.07 -4.50
C PHE A 43 -2.70 1.89 -4.79
N LEU A 44 -2.23 0.65 -4.89
CA LEU A 44 -0.82 0.36 -5.17
C LEU A 44 -0.39 0.86 -6.56
N GLU A 45 -1.27 0.71 -7.56
CA GLU A 45 -1.07 1.29 -8.90
C GLU A 45 -1.05 2.82 -8.86
N TRP A 46 -1.94 3.43 -8.07
CA TRP A 46 -2.04 4.88 -7.95
C TRP A 46 -0.80 5.50 -7.32
N ILE A 47 -0.19 4.85 -6.32
CA ILE A 47 1.09 5.30 -5.74
C ILE A 47 2.32 4.92 -6.57
N GLY A 48 2.11 4.26 -7.72
CA GLY A 48 3.13 4.01 -8.74
C GLY A 48 3.97 2.75 -8.53
N LEU A 49 3.45 1.72 -7.84
CA LEU A 49 4.16 0.43 -7.78
C LEU A 49 4.12 -0.28 -9.15
N PRO A 50 5.21 -0.91 -9.59
CA PRO A 50 5.20 -1.78 -10.76
C PRO A 50 4.44 -3.08 -10.45
N ALA A 51 3.92 -3.73 -11.50
CA ALA A 51 3.07 -4.93 -11.37
C ALA A 51 3.71 -6.07 -10.55
N GLU A 52 5.02 -6.27 -10.68
CA GLU A 52 5.77 -7.28 -9.92
C GLU A 52 5.80 -7.01 -8.41
N GLU A 53 5.96 -5.73 -8.02
CA GLU A 53 5.91 -5.33 -6.60
C GLU A 53 4.49 -5.45 -6.06
N ILE A 54 3.48 -5.10 -6.86
CA ILE A 54 2.07 -5.23 -6.46
C ILE A 54 1.74 -6.69 -6.16
N LEU A 55 2.10 -7.62 -7.05
CA LEU A 55 1.89 -9.04 -6.83
C LEU A 55 2.53 -9.51 -5.53
N THR A 56 3.78 -9.09 -5.29
CA THR A 56 4.54 -9.42 -4.10
C THR A 56 3.83 -8.90 -2.83
N VAL A 57 3.46 -7.61 -2.79
CA VAL A 57 2.77 -6.99 -1.65
C VAL A 57 1.44 -7.68 -1.37
N ARG A 58 0.64 -7.98 -2.41
CA ARG A 58 -0.66 -8.63 -2.24
C ARG A 58 -0.53 -10.08 -1.76
N GLN A 59 0.45 -10.83 -2.26
CA GLN A 59 0.75 -12.17 -1.74
C GLN A 59 1.13 -12.13 -0.25
N PHE A 60 2.01 -11.21 0.15
CA PHE A 60 2.33 -11.01 1.57
C PHE A 60 1.12 -10.59 2.40
N SER A 61 0.20 -9.80 1.83
CA SER A 61 -1.03 -9.37 2.49
C SER A 61 -2.03 -10.51 2.70
N GLN A 62 -1.96 -11.58 1.90
CA GLN A 62 -2.83 -12.75 2.00
C GLN A 62 -2.23 -13.86 2.88
N ALA A 63 -0.89 -13.91 3.00
CA ALA A 63 -0.17 -14.97 3.69
C ALA A 63 -0.17 -14.89 5.23
N GLY A 64 -0.87 -13.91 5.81
CA GLY A 64 -0.91 -13.67 7.26
C GLY A 64 -2.27 -13.93 7.88
#